data_AF-A0A5E6ZGB2-F1
#
_entry.id   AF-A0A5E6ZGB2-F1
#
_cell.length_a   1.000
_cell.length_b   1.000
_cell.length_c   1.000
_cell.angle_alpha   90.00
_cell.angle_beta   90.00
_cell.angle_gamma   90.00
#
_symmetry.space_group_name_H-M   'P 1'
#
loop_
_entity.id
_entity.type
_entity.pdbx_description
1 polymer ?
#
loop_
_entity_poly.entity_id
_entity_poly.type
_entity_poly.pdbx_seq_one_letter_code
_entity_poly.pdbx_strand_id
1 'polypeptide(L)'
;MSNSNVLADSNMLSSLAAYDAVMGLSSGQTIRWGNLLFKIIEGRLLPLVMEAAGRAEGYALGLRDAGVITEIQCGRMACVAMAVTADKIHSLPPMREGIHDLAPDPIASCCAPRVPEEPK
;
A
#
# COMPACT_ATOMS: atom_id res chain seq x y z
N MET A 1 -19.08 26.82 1.41
CA MET A 1 -18.21 26.11 0.44
C MET A 1 -18.40 24.63 0.66
N SER A 2 -19.11 23.97 -0.26
CA SER A 2 -19.60 22.60 -0.15
C SER A 2 -18.52 21.58 -0.54
N ASN A 3 -17.79 21.06 0.45
CA ASN A 3 -16.84 19.95 0.24
C ASN A 3 -17.50 18.56 0.34
N SER A 4 -18.77 18.48 0.79
CA SER A 4 -19.47 17.22 1.02
C SER A 4 -19.94 16.52 -0.26
N ASN A 5 -20.18 17.27 -1.36
CA ASN A 5 -20.70 16.70 -2.60
C ASN A 5 -19.63 15.93 -3.39
N VAL A 6 -18.37 16.39 -3.38
CA VAL A 6 -17.27 15.76 -4.12
C VAL A 6 -16.94 14.37 -3.56
N LEU A 7 -16.97 14.22 -2.24
CA LEU A 7 -16.70 12.95 -1.56
C LEU A 7 -17.83 11.94 -1.80
N ALA A 8 -19.09 12.39 -1.78
CA ALA A 8 -20.25 11.56 -2.07
C ALA A 8 -20.28 11.09 -3.55
N ASP A 9 -19.98 11.98 -4.49
CA ASP A 9 -19.87 11.64 -5.92
C ASP A 9 -18.70 10.69 -6.18
N SER A 10 -17.56 10.88 -5.51
CA SER A 10 -16.41 9.98 -5.63
C SER A 10 -16.72 8.56 -5.13
N ASN A 11 -17.47 8.44 -4.01
CA ASN A 11 -17.89 7.15 -3.46
C ASN A 11 -18.92 6.45 -4.35
N MET A 12 -19.83 7.21 -4.97
CA MET A 12 -20.81 6.65 -5.90
C MET A 12 -20.15 6.17 -7.20
N LEU A 13 -19.19 6.94 -7.74
CA LEU A 13 -18.40 6.56 -8.91
C LEU A 13 -17.51 5.34 -8.63
N SER A 14 -16.88 5.25 -7.47
CA SER A 14 -16.11 4.07 -7.03
C SER A 14 -16.99 2.83 -6.86
N SER A 15 -18.20 2.99 -6.32
CA SER A 15 -19.15 1.89 -6.14
C SER A 15 -19.69 1.38 -7.47
N LEU A 16 -19.99 2.28 -8.41
CA LEU A 16 -20.43 1.93 -9.76
C LEU A 16 -19.30 1.27 -10.56
N ALA A 17 -18.07 1.79 -10.48
CA ALA A 17 -16.90 1.17 -11.09
C ALA A 17 -16.64 -0.22 -10.52
N ALA A 18 -16.83 -0.42 -9.21
CA ALA A 18 -16.70 -1.73 -8.57
C ALA A 18 -17.78 -2.72 -9.00
N TYR A 19 -19.03 -2.28 -9.13
CA TYR A 19 -20.13 -3.10 -9.64
C TYR A 19 -19.87 -3.51 -11.09
N ASP A 20 -19.58 -2.54 -11.96
CA ASP A 20 -19.38 -2.81 -13.37
C ASP A 20 -18.10 -3.60 -13.66
N ALA A 21 -17.10 -3.52 -12.77
CA ALA A 21 -15.87 -4.32 -12.84
C ALA A 21 -16.12 -5.82 -12.66
N VAL A 22 -17.18 -6.21 -11.94
CA VAL A 22 -17.48 -7.64 -11.66
C VAL A 22 -18.71 -8.16 -12.42
N MET A 23 -19.40 -7.30 -13.15
CA MET A 23 -20.53 -7.69 -13.98
C MET A 23 -20.12 -8.74 -15.02
N GLY A 24 -20.86 -9.85 -15.08
CA GLY A 24 -20.60 -10.95 -16.02
C GLY A 24 -19.50 -11.93 -15.60
N LEU A 25 -18.84 -11.71 -14.47
CA LEU A 25 -17.95 -12.73 -13.88
C LEU A 25 -18.77 -13.90 -13.33
N SER A 26 -18.29 -15.12 -13.54
CA SER A 26 -18.79 -16.30 -12.83
C SER A 26 -18.55 -16.17 -11.31
N SER A 27 -19.30 -16.93 -10.51
CA SER A 27 -19.13 -16.94 -9.05
C SER A 27 -17.69 -17.20 -8.61
N GLY A 28 -17.02 -18.18 -9.23
CA GLY A 28 -15.61 -18.50 -8.93
C GLY A 28 -14.66 -17.34 -9.27
N GLN A 29 -14.93 -16.64 -10.37
CA GLN A 29 -14.13 -15.48 -10.78
C GLN A 29 -14.33 -14.28 -9.85
N THR A 30 -15.56 -14.05 -9.41
CA THR A 30 -15.90 -13.01 -8.44
C THR A 30 -15.28 -13.28 -7.08
N ILE A 31 -15.33 -14.53 -6.58
CA ILE A 31 -14.66 -14.93 -5.33
C ILE A 31 -13.15 -14.72 -5.44
N ARG A 32 -12.55 -15.14 -6.56
CA ARG A 32 -11.11 -14.99 -6.76
C ARG A 32 -10.70 -13.52 -6.81
N TRP A 33 -11.48 -12.69 -7.47
CA TRP A 33 -11.30 -11.24 -7.48
C TRP A 33 -11.38 -10.64 -6.08
N GLY A 34 -12.44 -10.96 -5.33
CA GLY A 34 -12.62 -10.49 -3.95
C GLY A 34 -11.46 -10.91 -3.04
N ASN A 35 -10.95 -12.13 -3.18
CA ASN A 35 -9.81 -12.61 -2.42
C ASN A 35 -8.51 -11.83 -2.73
N LEU A 36 -8.32 -11.37 -3.97
CA LEU A 36 -7.18 -10.54 -4.33
C LEU A 36 -7.29 -9.15 -3.70
N LEU A 37 -8.47 -8.52 -3.76
CA LEU A 37 -8.72 -7.24 -3.08
C LEU A 37 -8.55 -7.35 -1.57
N PHE A 38 -9.04 -8.44 -0.97
CA PHE A 38 -8.89 -8.69 0.47
C PHE A 38 -7.41 -8.78 0.88
N LYS A 39 -6.54 -9.40 0.06
CA LYS A 39 -5.10 -9.45 0.33
C LYS A 39 -4.44 -8.07 0.30
N ILE A 40 -4.92 -7.14 -0.54
CA ILE A 40 -4.48 -5.74 -0.52
C ILE A 40 -4.87 -5.13 0.82
N ILE A 41 -6.15 -5.24 1.21
CA ILE A 41 -6.70 -4.65 2.44
C ILE A 41 -6.01 -5.17 3.70
N GLU A 42 -5.70 -6.47 3.77
CA GLU A 42 -5.04 -7.09 4.93
C GLU A 42 -3.51 -6.90 4.95
N GLY A 43 -2.90 -6.49 3.83
CA GLY A 43 -1.45 -6.37 3.71
C GLY A 43 -0.86 -5.37 4.70
N ARG A 44 0.05 -5.81 5.58
CA ARG A 44 0.64 -4.94 6.62
C ARG A 44 1.97 -4.28 6.23
N LEU A 45 2.54 -4.71 5.10
CA LEU A 45 3.82 -4.24 4.59
C LEU A 45 3.63 -3.77 3.17
N LEU A 46 4.27 -2.66 2.81
CA LEU A 46 4.18 -2.07 1.48
C LEU A 46 4.48 -3.10 0.36
N PRO A 47 5.54 -3.94 0.43
CA PRO A 47 5.81 -4.93 -0.61
C PRO A 47 4.67 -5.95 -0.80
N LEU A 48 4.02 -6.37 0.29
CA LEU A 48 2.89 -7.32 0.23
C LEU A 48 1.65 -6.69 -0.40
N VAL A 49 1.41 -5.42 -0.09
CA VAL A 49 0.32 -4.64 -0.68
C VAL A 49 0.56 -4.49 -2.19
N MET A 50 1.77 -4.13 -2.60
CA MET A 50 2.13 -3.99 -4.02
C MET A 50 2.08 -5.33 -4.77
N GLU A 51 2.53 -6.43 -4.16
CA GLU A 51 2.43 -7.75 -4.78
C GLU A 51 0.97 -8.16 -5.00
N ALA A 52 0.10 -7.96 -4.00
CA ALA A 52 -1.32 -8.25 -4.12
C ALA A 52 -2.00 -7.38 -5.19
N ALA A 53 -1.63 -6.10 -5.28
CA ALA A 53 -2.10 -5.19 -6.33
C ALA A 53 -1.72 -5.68 -7.73
N GLY A 54 -0.44 -6.04 -7.94
CA GLY A 54 0.03 -6.57 -9.22
C GLY A 54 -0.66 -7.88 -9.61
N ARG A 55 -0.96 -8.76 -8.63
CA ARG A 55 -1.75 -9.98 -8.88
C ARG A 55 -3.21 -9.67 -9.26
N ALA A 56 -3.81 -8.65 -8.65
CA ALA A 56 -5.16 -8.21 -9.00
C ALA A 56 -5.22 -7.68 -10.44
N GLU A 57 -4.26 -6.83 -10.82
CA GLU A 57 -4.13 -6.31 -12.18
C GLU A 57 -3.89 -7.44 -13.20
N GLY A 58 -2.93 -8.33 -12.93
CA GLY A 58 -2.64 -9.49 -13.77
C GLY A 58 -3.84 -10.43 -13.94
N TYR A 59 -4.69 -10.56 -12.91
CA TYR A 59 -5.93 -11.32 -13.01
C TYR A 59 -6.95 -10.67 -13.95
N ALA A 60 -7.13 -9.36 -13.87
CA ALA A 60 -8.00 -8.62 -14.80
C ALA A 60 -7.50 -8.75 -16.25
N LEU A 61 -6.19 -8.60 -16.47
CA LEU A 61 -5.56 -8.81 -17.79
C LEU A 61 -5.79 -10.24 -18.30
N GLY A 62 -5.59 -11.25 -17.45
CA GLY A 62 -5.83 -12.64 -17.83
C GLY A 62 -7.29 -12.94 -18.21
N LEU A 63 -8.26 -12.32 -17.53
CA LEU A 63 -9.68 -12.44 -17.89
C LEU A 63 -10.00 -11.78 -19.22
N ARG A 64 -9.39 -10.62 -19.49
CA ARG A 64 -9.53 -9.91 -20.77
C ARG A 64 -8.95 -10.74 -21.91
N ASP A 65 -7.73 -11.25 -21.74
CA ASP A 65 -7.02 -12.02 -22.77
C ASP A 65 -7.74 -13.36 -23.06
N ALA A 66 -8.42 -13.92 -22.06
CA ALA A 66 -9.29 -15.08 -22.22
C ALA A 66 -10.67 -14.76 -22.83
N GLY A 67 -10.97 -13.49 -23.13
CA GLY A 67 -12.24 -13.04 -23.69
C GLY A 67 -13.42 -13.10 -22.71
N VAL A 68 -13.16 -13.23 -21.40
CA VAL A 68 -14.22 -13.28 -20.37
C VAL A 68 -14.81 -11.90 -20.12
N ILE A 69 -13.95 -10.87 -20.13
CA ILE A 69 -14.33 -9.48 -19.89
C ILE A 69 -13.86 -8.58 -21.03
N THR A 70 -14.52 -7.44 -21.17
CA THR A 70 -14.13 -6.40 -22.13
C THR A 70 -12.91 -5.60 -21.64
N GLU A 71 -12.27 -4.88 -22.56
CA GLU A 71 -11.20 -3.93 -22.21
C GLU A 71 -11.67 -2.86 -21.20
N ILE A 72 -12.91 -2.37 -21.34
CA ILE A 72 -13.50 -1.39 -20.40
C ILE A 72 -13.61 -1.99 -19.00
N GLN A 73 -14.07 -3.23 -18.88
CA GLN A 73 -14.17 -3.93 -17.60
C GLN A 73 -12.79 -4.20 -16.99
N CYS A 74 -11.81 -4.59 -17.82
CA CYS A 74 -10.42 -4.74 -17.39
C CYS A 74 -9.88 -3.44 -16.80
N GLY A 75 -10.11 -2.30 -17.47
CA GLY A 75 -9.72 -0.98 -16.97
C GLY A 75 -10.41 -0.64 -15.64
N ARG A 76 -11.70 -0.94 -15.50
CA ARG A 76 -12.44 -0.73 -14.25
C ARG A 76 -11.94 -1.59 -13.10
N MET A 77 -11.65 -2.87 -13.34
CA MET A 77 -11.04 -3.76 -12.36
C MET A 77 -9.68 -3.21 -11.90
N ALA A 78 -8.83 -2.78 -12.85
CA ALA A 78 -7.54 -2.17 -12.53
C ALA A 78 -7.70 -0.89 -11.69
N CYS A 79 -8.64 -0.01 -12.03
CA CYS A 79 -8.95 1.19 -11.24
C CYS A 79 -9.37 0.85 -9.81
N VAL A 80 -10.22 -0.16 -9.61
CA VAL A 80 -10.62 -0.62 -8.27
C VAL A 80 -9.40 -1.14 -7.49
N ALA A 81 -8.56 -1.97 -8.10
CA ALA A 81 -7.35 -2.47 -7.45
C ALA A 81 -6.42 -1.32 -7.04
N MET A 82 -6.23 -0.31 -7.91
CA MET A 82 -5.42 0.86 -7.61
C MET A 82 -6.00 1.70 -6.47
N ALA A 83 -7.32 1.95 -6.47
CA ALA A 83 -7.97 2.71 -5.41
C ALA A 83 -7.80 2.04 -4.04
N VAL A 84 -8.09 0.73 -3.96
CA VAL A 84 -7.91 -0.05 -2.73
C VAL A 84 -6.45 -0.08 -2.29
N THR A 85 -5.51 -0.13 -3.24
CA THR A 85 -4.07 -0.10 -2.96
C THR A 85 -3.65 1.26 -2.40
N ALA A 86 -4.08 2.36 -3.01
CA ALA A 86 -3.77 3.70 -2.55
C ALA A 86 -4.30 3.94 -1.13
N ASP A 87 -5.57 3.60 -0.89
CA ASP A 87 -6.18 3.68 0.43
C ASP A 87 -5.40 2.87 1.46
N LYS A 88 -4.97 1.66 1.08
CA LYS A 88 -4.19 0.83 1.99
C LYS A 88 -2.83 1.43 2.29
N ILE A 89 -2.09 1.88 1.28
CA ILE A 89 -0.76 2.48 1.45
C ILE A 89 -0.84 3.70 2.37
N HIS A 90 -1.85 4.55 2.22
CA HIS A 90 -2.07 5.69 3.12
C HIS A 90 -2.33 5.30 4.58
N SER A 91 -2.83 4.08 4.83
CA SER A 91 -3.06 3.56 6.18
C SER A 91 -1.87 2.80 6.78
N LEU A 92 -0.84 2.50 5.99
CA LEU A 92 0.35 1.80 6.49
C LEU A 92 1.18 2.71 7.39
N PRO A 93 1.81 2.17 8.45
CA PRO A 93 2.78 2.95 9.19
C PRO A 93 3.93 3.37 8.25
N PRO A 94 4.51 4.57 8.46
CA PRO A 94 5.66 4.99 7.68
C PRO A 94 6.74 3.93 7.79
N MET A 95 7.34 3.57 6.65
CA MET A 95 8.54 2.74 6.66
C MET A 95 9.56 3.47 7.53
N ARG A 96 9.86 2.91 8.71
CA ARG A 96 11.01 3.37 9.47
C ARG A 96 12.22 3.07 8.61
N GLU A 97 12.74 4.08 7.95
CA GLU A 97 14.09 4.09 7.41
C GLU A 97 15.01 3.79 8.60
N GLY A 98 15.44 2.55 8.72
CA GLY A 98 16.55 2.24 9.59
C GLY A 98 17.80 2.83 8.96
N ILE A 99 18.12 4.09 9.25
CA ILE A 99 19.48 4.65 9.49
C ILE A 99 19.30 6.03 10.17
N HIS A 100 19.03 6.04 11.48
CA HIS A 100 19.38 7.10 12.44
C HIS A 100 19.37 6.35 13.78
N ASP A 101 20.46 6.00 14.46
CA ASP A 101 21.63 6.76 14.87
C ASP A 101 22.76 5.75 15.14
N LEU A 102 23.79 5.69 14.29
CA LEU A 102 25.12 5.31 14.75
C LEU A 102 25.74 6.59 15.32
N ALA A 103 25.25 7.01 16.49
CA ALA A 103 25.99 7.96 17.29
C ALA A 103 27.31 7.25 17.67
N PRO A 104 28.49 7.78 17.32
CA PRO A 104 29.71 7.30 17.94
C PRO A 104 29.60 7.68 19.42
N ASP A 105 29.57 6.67 20.29
CA ASP A 105 29.71 6.88 21.74
C ASP A 105 30.91 7.82 21.97
N PRO A 106 30.74 8.95 22.68
CA PRO A 106 31.90 9.68 23.13
C PRO A 106 32.60 8.78 24.14
N ILE A 107 33.74 8.20 23.75
CA ILE A 107 34.70 7.62 24.69
C ILE A 107 35.11 8.77 25.62
N ALA A 108 34.44 8.88 26.75
CA ALA A 108 34.94 9.61 27.91
C ALA A 108 36.13 8.82 28.45
N SER A 109 37.28 8.95 27.78
CA SER A 109 38.55 8.47 28.29
C SER A 109 38.97 9.43 29.40
N CYS A 110 38.78 8.99 30.64
CA CYS A 110 39.27 9.63 31.85
C CYS A 110 40.79 9.87 31.75
N CYS A 111 41.19 11.09 31.40
CA CYS A 111 42.58 11.54 31.50
C CYS A 111 42.66 12.72 32.47
N ALA A 112 42.82 12.38 33.76
CA ALA A 112 43.59 13.09 34.76
C ALA A 112 43.66 12.17 36.01
N PRO A 113 44.72 12.17 36.85
CA PRO A 113 45.58 13.32 37.15
C PRO A 113 47.08 13.01 37.41
N ARG A 114 47.92 14.07 37.44
CA ARG A 114 48.64 14.55 38.66
C ARG A 114 49.79 15.49 38.30
N VAL A 115 49.71 16.71 38.80
CA VAL A 115 50.83 17.65 38.93
C VAL A 115 51.67 17.22 40.15
N PRO A 116 53.01 17.21 40.10
CA PRO A 116 53.82 17.18 41.31
C PRO A 116 54.09 18.63 41.77
N GLU A 117 53.72 18.94 43.01
CA GLU A 117 54.32 20.06 43.74
C GLU A 117 55.73 19.67 44.20
N GLU A 118 56.75 20.44 43.81
CA GLU A 118 58.06 20.44 44.48
C GLU A 118 58.11 21.57 45.51
N PRO A 119 58.69 21.32 46.70
CA PRO A 119 58.92 22.37 47.69
C PRO A 119 60.30 23.01 47.51
N LYS A 120 60.38 24.34 47.69
CA LYS A 120 61.56 25.03 48.19
C LYS A 120 61.14 26.08 49.20
#